data_AF-A0A7V6M4Y4-F1
#
_entry.id   AF-A0A7V6M4Y4-F1
#
_cell.length_a   1.000
_cell.length_b   1.000
_cell.length_c   1.000
_cell.angle_alpha   90.00
_cell.angle_beta   90.00
_cell.angle_gamma   90.00
#
_symmetry.space_group_name_H-M   'P 1'
#
loop_
_entity.id
_entity.type
_entity.pdbx_description
1 polymer ?
#
loop_
_entity_poly.entity_id
_entity_poly.type
_entity_poly.pdbx_seq_one_letter_code
_entity_poly.pdbx_strand_id
1 'polypeptide(L)'
;MNIKWFSKEPQSIATIYETNITLNTVASNHFKNMYATLIGYDKENDAVVIKAITKEEVTIGLYKDDELVPISIKPSYGRINSKNIINNINKYHPLDFTKKNYYKFLCEWNQEKRILRILMQKEVS
;
A
#
# COMPACT_ATOMS: atom_id res chain seq x y z
N MET A 1 -0.20 -20.25 -38.75
CA MET A 1 -0.84 -20.64 -37.48
C MET A 1 -1.21 -19.36 -36.74
N ASN A 2 -2.49 -19.15 -36.40
CA ASN A 2 -2.97 -17.91 -35.80
C ASN A 2 -3.38 -18.17 -34.34
N ILE A 3 -2.40 -18.14 -33.43
CA ILE A 3 -2.62 -18.37 -32.00
C ILE A 3 -2.73 -17.02 -31.29
N LYS A 4 -3.84 -16.82 -30.56
CA LYS A 4 -3.97 -15.75 -29.56
C LYS A 4 -3.60 -16.28 -28.19
N TRP A 5 -2.56 -15.70 -27.60
CA TRP A 5 -2.14 -15.97 -26.24
C TRP A 5 -2.81 -14.98 -25.29
N PHE A 6 -3.43 -15.47 -24.23
CA PHE A 6 -3.99 -14.62 -23.18
C PHE A 6 -2.92 -14.36 -22.11
N SER A 7 -2.67 -13.10 -21.78
CA SER A 7 -1.93 -12.74 -20.57
C SER A 7 -2.89 -12.59 -19.39
N LYS A 8 -2.46 -13.00 -18.20
CA LYS A 8 -3.09 -12.50 -16.97
C LYS A 8 -2.70 -11.04 -16.82
N GLU A 9 -3.68 -10.16 -16.62
CA GLU A 9 -3.37 -8.82 -16.15
C GLU A 9 -2.80 -8.90 -14.73
N PRO A 10 -1.61 -8.34 -14.48
CA PRO A 10 -0.99 -8.44 -13.18
C PRO A 10 -1.77 -7.56 -12.19
N GLN A 11 -2.33 -8.20 -11.16
CA GLN A 11 -3.11 -7.50 -10.14
C GLN A 11 -2.21 -6.69 -9.20
N SER A 12 -2.73 -5.56 -8.73
CA SER A 12 -2.10 -4.76 -7.68
C SER A 12 -2.42 -5.38 -6.32
N ILE A 13 -1.39 -5.77 -5.57
CA ILE A 13 -1.54 -6.53 -4.32
C ILE A 13 -0.67 -5.91 -3.22
N ALA A 14 -1.26 -5.76 -2.04
CA ALA A 14 -0.55 -5.48 -0.80
C ALA A 14 -0.56 -6.70 0.10
N THR A 15 0.56 -6.98 0.76
CA THR A 15 0.68 -7.98 1.80
C THR A 15 0.98 -7.29 3.12
N ILE A 16 0.13 -7.51 4.12
CA ILE A 16 0.26 -6.92 5.45
C ILE A 16 0.82 -8.00 6.37
N TYR A 17 1.98 -7.71 6.96
CA TYR A 17 2.62 -8.49 8.02
C TYR A 17 2.44 -7.74 9.34
N GLU A 18 2.68 -8.42 10.46
CA GLU A 18 2.65 -7.82 11.80
C GLU A 18 3.57 -6.58 11.93
N THR A 19 4.61 -6.51 11.11
CA THR A 19 5.66 -5.48 11.24
C THR A 19 5.75 -4.49 10.09
N ASN A 20 5.13 -4.79 8.96
CA ASN A 20 5.32 -4.03 7.73
C ASN A 20 4.24 -4.34 6.69
N ILE A 21 4.16 -3.50 5.66
CA ILE A 21 3.36 -3.72 4.47
C ILE A 21 4.31 -3.88 3.29
N THR A 22 4.11 -4.90 2.46
CA THR A 22 4.75 -5.01 1.15
C THR A 22 3.74 -4.78 0.04
N LEU A 23 4.18 -4.14 -1.03
CA LEU A 23 3.43 -3.87 -2.24
C LEU A 23 4.12 -4.65 -3.36
N ASN A 24 3.39 -5.41 -4.15
CA ASN A 24 3.98 -6.11 -5.29
C ASN A 24 4.48 -5.12 -6.36
N THR A 25 5.13 -5.61 -7.41
CA THR A 25 5.69 -4.74 -8.47
C THR A 25 4.67 -3.78 -9.07
N VAL A 26 3.43 -4.23 -9.29
CA VAL A 26 2.36 -3.38 -9.86
C VAL A 26 2.02 -2.24 -8.89
N ALA A 27 1.71 -2.56 -7.64
CA ALA A 27 1.36 -1.58 -6.62
C ALA A 27 2.50 -0.60 -6.31
N SER A 28 3.73 -1.10 -6.22
CA SER A 28 4.90 -0.30 -5.85
C SER A 28 5.40 0.63 -6.97
N ASN A 29 5.10 0.33 -8.24
CA ASN A 29 5.45 1.20 -9.36
C ASN A 29 4.89 2.62 -9.22
N HIS A 30 3.72 2.78 -8.60
CA HIS A 30 3.12 4.10 -8.34
C HIS A 30 3.95 4.99 -7.41
N PHE A 31 4.88 4.40 -6.64
CA PHE A 31 5.69 5.09 -5.63
C PHE A 31 7.16 5.28 -6.02
N LYS A 32 7.60 4.82 -7.21
CA LYS A 32 9.02 4.83 -7.62
C LYS A 32 9.70 6.20 -7.54
N ASN A 33 8.97 7.26 -7.85
CA ASN A 33 9.49 8.63 -7.89
C ASN A 33 8.93 9.49 -6.75
N MET A 34 8.37 8.86 -5.72
CA MET A 34 7.74 9.56 -4.60
C MET A 34 8.75 9.69 -3.47
N TYR A 35 8.66 10.81 -2.75
CA TYR A 35 9.57 11.11 -1.64
C TYR A 35 9.22 10.31 -0.39
N ALA A 36 7.93 10.28 -0.06
CA ALA A 36 7.39 9.58 1.09
C ALA A 36 5.93 9.19 0.86
N THR A 37 5.32 8.57 1.86
CA THR A 37 3.88 8.29 1.87
C THR A 37 3.19 8.82 3.11
N LEU A 38 1.89 9.08 3.00
CA LEU A 38 1.01 9.18 4.16
C LEU A 38 0.16 7.92 4.22
N ILE A 39 -0.14 7.46 5.43
CA ILE A 39 -0.94 6.27 5.64
C ILE A 39 -2.12 6.60 6.53
N GLY A 40 -3.31 6.31 6.01
CA GLY A 40 -4.57 6.48 6.71
C GLY A 40 -5.44 5.24 6.61
N TYR A 41 -6.57 5.28 7.30
CA TYR A 41 -7.60 4.26 7.19
C TYR A 41 -8.94 4.94 6.89
N ASP A 42 -9.52 4.57 5.76
CA ASP A 42 -10.84 5.01 5.30
C ASP A 42 -11.89 4.06 5.89
N LYS A 43 -12.57 4.52 6.93
CA LYS A 43 -13.58 3.73 7.65
C LYS A 43 -14.83 3.49 6.81
N GLU A 44 -15.21 4.44 5.95
CA GLU A 44 -16.44 4.33 5.16
C GLU A 44 -16.33 3.20 4.15
N ASN A 45 -15.13 3.02 3.60
CA ASN A 45 -14.86 2.02 2.57
C ASN A 45 -13.95 0.88 3.06
N ASP A 46 -13.77 0.69 4.36
CA ASP A 46 -12.90 -0.34 4.95
C ASP A 46 -11.59 -0.55 4.15
N ALA A 47 -10.79 0.50 4.06
CA ALA A 47 -9.60 0.50 3.23
C ALA A 47 -8.41 1.18 3.91
N VAL A 48 -7.22 0.58 3.80
CA VAL A 48 -5.98 1.28 4.14
C VAL A 48 -5.60 2.16 2.95
N VAL A 49 -5.31 3.42 3.21
CA VAL A 49 -5.03 4.44 2.20
C VAL A 49 -3.56 4.80 2.28
N ILE A 50 -2.83 4.65 1.18
CA ILE A 50 -1.43 5.06 1.05
C ILE A 50 -1.34 6.18 0.02
N LYS A 51 -1.13 7.41 0.47
CA LYS A 51 -0.97 8.57 -0.41
C LYS A 51 0.49 8.75 -0.78
N ALA A 52 0.77 8.90 -2.05
CA ALA A 52 2.09 9.25 -2.56
C ALA A 52 2.35 10.76 -2.41
N ILE A 53 3.50 11.11 -1.82
CA ILE A 53 3.90 12.49 -1.54
C ILE A 53 5.19 12.80 -2.31
N THR A 54 5.22 13.93 -3.01
CA THR A 54 6.43 14.40 -3.71
C THR A 54 7.30 15.26 -2.80
N LYS A 55 8.56 15.43 -3.19
CA LYS A 55 9.52 16.24 -2.41
C LYS A 55 9.12 17.71 -2.38
N GLU A 56 8.52 18.20 -3.47
CA GLU A 56 8.05 19.57 -3.61
C GLU A 56 6.95 19.86 -2.59
N GLU A 57 5.97 18.96 -2.42
CA GLU A 57 4.88 19.12 -1.44
C GLU A 57 5.39 19.25 0.00
N VAL A 58 6.43 18.49 0.35
CA VAL A 58 7.08 18.59 1.66
C VAL A 58 7.85 19.90 1.78
N THR A 59 8.57 20.30 0.73
CA THR A 59 9.39 21.52 0.73
C THR A 59 8.56 22.79 0.91
N ILE A 60 7.35 22.83 0.35
CA ILE A 60 6.42 23.95 0.53
C ILE A 60 5.61 23.88 1.83
N GLY A 61 5.85 22.86 2.68
CA GLY A 61 5.25 22.73 4.00
C GLY A 61 3.79 22.24 4.00
N LEU A 62 3.33 21.53 2.96
CA LEU A 62 1.96 20.97 2.96
C LEU A 62 1.76 19.85 3.98
N TYR A 63 2.84 19.14 4.33
CA TYR A 63 2.81 18.01 5.25
C TYR A 63 3.97 18.13 6.24
N LYS A 64 3.75 17.67 7.47
CA LYS A 64 4.78 17.64 8.50
C LYS A 64 5.61 16.37 8.38
N ASP A 65 6.90 16.48 8.66
CA ASP A 65 7.84 15.34 8.54
C ASP A 65 7.50 14.15 9.45
N ASP A 66 6.85 14.40 10.59
CA ASP A 66 6.44 13.36 11.55
C ASP A 66 5.25 12.51 11.08
N GLU A 67 4.47 13.03 10.13
CA GLU A 67 3.35 12.32 9.51
C GLU A 67 3.80 11.44 8.33
N LEU A 68 4.96 11.74 7.75
CA LEU A 68 5.50 11.06 6.59
C LEU A 68 6.06 9.69 6.96
N VAL A 69 5.66 8.67 6.19
CA VAL A 69 6.16 7.31 6.33
C VAL A 69 7.05 7.00 5.13
N PRO A 70 8.30 6.57 5.34
CA PRO A 70 9.18 6.20 4.23
C PRO A 70 8.72 4.88 3.59
N ILE A 71 8.81 4.83 2.26
CA ILE A 71 8.62 3.61 1.47
C ILE A 71 9.93 3.25 0.79
N SER A 72 10.36 1.99 0.96
CA SER A 72 11.52 1.43 0.26
C SER A 72 11.05 0.75 -1.02
N ILE A 73 11.56 1.17 -2.18
CA ILE A 73 11.27 0.52 -3.47
C ILE A 73 12.44 -0.38 -3.88
N LYS A 74 12.14 -1.66 -4.08
CA LYS A 74 13.05 -2.70 -4.59
C LYS A 74 12.58 -3.17 -5.97
N PRO A 75 13.41 -3.86 -6.77
CA PRO A 75 13.03 -4.30 -8.12
C PRO A 75 11.74 -5.13 -8.18
N SER A 76 11.46 -5.92 -7.13
CA SER A 76 10.32 -6.85 -7.08
C SER A 76 9.21 -6.46 -6.11
N TYR A 77 9.39 -5.42 -5.29
CA TYR A 77 8.38 -4.97 -4.32
C TYR A 77 8.67 -3.58 -3.74
N GLY A 78 7.65 -2.92 -3.21
CA GLY A 78 7.76 -1.78 -2.30
C GLY A 78 7.50 -2.22 -0.87
N ARG A 79 8.12 -1.57 0.13
CA ARG A 79 7.93 -1.92 1.54
C ARG A 79 7.84 -0.68 2.43
N ILE A 80 6.83 -0.68 3.28
CA ILE A 80 6.62 0.29 4.35
C ILE A 80 6.89 -0.43 5.66
N ASN A 81 7.95 -0.04 6.37
CA ASN A 81 8.40 -0.72 7.58
C ASN A 81 7.99 0.06 8.83
N SER A 82 6.79 -0.21 9.37
CA SER A 82 6.31 0.48 10.57
C SER A 82 5.31 -0.39 11.35
N LYS A 83 5.77 -0.95 12.47
CA LYS A 83 4.90 -1.66 13.44
C LYS A 83 3.78 -0.77 13.96
N ASN A 84 4.03 0.52 14.18
CA ASN A 84 3.02 1.45 14.67
C ASN A 84 1.86 1.60 13.68
N ILE A 85 2.16 1.64 12.38
CA ILE A 85 1.13 1.68 11.33
C ILE A 85 0.30 0.40 11.34
N ILE A 86 0.93 -0.78 11.45
CA ILE A 86 0.19 -2.04 11.54
C ILE A 86 -0.71 -2.07 12.78
N ASN A 87 -0.20 -1.64 13.93
CA ASN A 87 -1.00 -1.54 15.15
C ASN A 87 -2.20 -0.60 14.98
N ASN A 88 -2.04 0.52 14.27
CA ASN A 88 -3.14 1.43 14.00
C ASN A 88 -4.17 0.84 13.04
N ILE A 89 -3.74 0.10 12.01
CA ILE A 89 -4.64 -0.64 11.13
C ILE A 89 -5.43 -1.68 11.93
N ASN A 90 -4.75 -2.46 12.79
CA ASN A 90 -5.38 -3.48 13.63
C ASN A 90 -6.44 -2.95 14.60
N LYS A 91 -6.37 -1.67 14.99
CA LYS A 91 -7.43 -1.04 15.82
C LYS A 91 -8.75 -0.89 15.05
N TYR A 92 -8.69 -0.75 13.73
CA TYR A 92 -9.88 -0.56 12.88
C TYR A 92 -10.30 -1.84 12.16
N HIS A 93 -9.33 -2.64 11.70
CA HIS A 93 -9.54 -3.91 11.04
C HIS A 93 -8.62 -4.96 11.69
N PRO A 94 -9.09 -5.72 12.70
CA PRO A 94 -8.26 -6.66 13.44
C PRO A 94 -7.74 -7.81 12.56
N LEU A 95 -6.42 -7.91 12.41
CA LEU A 95 -5.73 -9.04 11.79
C LEU A 95 -5.04 -9.90 12.86
N ASP A 96 -5.24 -11.22 12.78
CA ASP A 96 -4.71 -12.18 13.75
C ASP A 96 -3.41 -12.82 13.25
N PHE A 97 -2.30 -12.13 13.49
CA PHE A 97 -0.98 -12.59 13.08
C PHE A 97 -0.49 -13.85 13.83
N THR A 98 -1.19 -14.29 14.89
CA THR A 98 -0.88 -15.57 15.55
C THR A 98 -1.35 -16.77 14.73
N LYS A 99 -2.36 -16.58 13.87
CA LYS A 99 -2.90 -17.62 12.98
C LYS A 99 -2.27 -17.59 11.60
N LYS A 100 -1.90 -16.41 11.10
CA LYS A 100 -1.28 -16.23 9.79
C LYS A 100 -0.10 -15.27 9.86
N ASN A 101 1.00 -15.61 9.20
CA ASN A 101 2.16 -14.73 9.14
C ASN A 101 1.89 -13.41 8.39
N TYR A 102 0.89 -13.40 7.51
CA TYR A 102 0.48 -12.25 6.72
C TYR A 102 -0.93 -12.41 6.14
N TYR A 103 -1.46 -11.30 5.65
CA TYR A 103 -2.72 -11.23 4.90
C TYR A 103 -2.48 -10.48 3.59
N LYS A 104 -3.08 -10.92 2.48
CA LYS A 104 -2.97 -10.23 1.18
C LYS A 104 -4.30 -9.62 0.78
N PHE A 105 -4.24 -8.46 0.17
CA PHE A 105 -5.42 -7.71 -0.26
C PHE A 105 -5.20 -7.12 -1.64
N LEU A 106 -6.30 -6.96 -2.38
CA LEU A 106 -6.31 -6.23 -3.64
C LEU A 106 -6.11 -4.74 -3.39
N CYS A 107 -5.46 -4.10 -4.35
CA CYS A 107 -5.23 -2.66 -4.31
C CYS A 107 -5.84 -1.96 -5.53
N GLU A 108 -6.35 -0.76 -5.31
CA GLU A 108 -6.82 0.14 -6.35
C GLU A 108 -6.01 1.44 -6.32
N TRP A 109 -5.51 1.85 -7.48
CA TRP A 109 -4.81 3.11 -7.60
C TRP A 109 -5.75 4.20 -8.13
N ASN A 110 -5.87 5.29 -7.39
CA ASN A 110 -6.49 6.52 -7.85
C ASN A 110 -5.40 7.49 -8.32
N GLN A 111 -5.31 7.69 -9.64
CA GLN A 111 -4.29 8.54 -10.27
C GLN A 111 -4.46 10.01 -9.90
N GLU A 112 -5.69 10.52 -9.89
CA GLU A 112 -5.97 11.95 -9.63
C GLU A 112 -5.55 12.35 -8.22
N LYS A 113 -5.83 11.50 -7.22
CA LYS A 113 -5.51 11.75 -5.82
C LYS A 113 -4.12 11.24 -5.42
N ARG A 114 -3.46 10.48 -6.29
CA ARG A 114 -2.22 9.74 -6.03
C ARG A 114 -2.30 8.86 -4.79
N ILE A 115 -3.36 8.08 -4.73
CA ILE A 115 -3.69 7.23 -3.57
C ILE A 115 -3.78 5.77 -4.02
N LEU A 116 -3.09 4.89 -3.29
CA LEU A 116 -3.31 3.46 -3.35
C LEU A 116 -4.26 3.06 -2.21
N ARG A 117 -5.37 2.43 -2.54
CA ARG A 117 -6.33 1.88 -1.56
C ARG A 117 -6.11 0.38 -1.46
N ILE A 118 -5.85 -0.12 -0.28
CA ILE A 118 -5.82 -1.55 0.03
C ILE A 118 -7.22 -1.92 0.51
N LEU A 119 -7.92 -2.76 -0.25
CA LEU A 119 -9.31 -3.12 0.00
C LEU A 119 -9.38 -4.23 1.05
N MET A 120 -9.80 -3.91 2.27
CA MET A 120 -9.70 -4.83 3.41
C MET A 120 -10.87 -5.81 3.51
N GLN A 121 -11.93 -5.64 2.71
CA GLN A 121 -13.15 -6.46 2.81
C GLN A 121 -12.92 -7.93 2.45
N LYS A 122 -11.93 -8.22 1.59
CA LYS A 122 -11.68 -9.57 1.10
C LYS A 122 -10.19 -9.84 0.91
N GLU A 123 -9.69 -10.77 1.72
CA GLU A 123 -8.35 -11.33 1.54
C GLU A 123 -8.29 -12.13 0.22
N VAL A 124 -7.15 -12.05 -0.46
CA VAL A 124 -6.84 -12.85 -1.66
C VAL A 124 -5.74 -13.86 -1.33
N SER A 125 -5.84 -15.09 -1.86
CA SER A 125 -4.88 -16.18 -1.61
C SER A 125 -3.61 -16.05 -2.45
#